data_AF-A0A943B4W5-F1
#
_entry.id   AF-A0A943B4W5-F1
#
_cell.length_a   1.000
_cell.length_b   1.000
_cell.length_c   1.000
_cell.angle_alpha   90.00
_cell.angle_beta   90.00
_cell.angle_gamma   90.00
#
_symmetry.space_group_name_H-M   'P 1'
#
loop_
_entity.id
_entity.type
_entity.pdbx_description
1 polymer ?
#
loop_
_entity_poly.entity_id
_entity_poly.type
_entity_poly.pdbx_seq_one_letter_code
_entity_poly.pdbx_strand_id
1 'polypeptide(L)'
;YHCALVADDYAQKTVTMKYGNLTSIVEGVYNDPEREKRAISKALERGWIEKTYDIEVPARTLTSILDEITPARIDLFSLDVEHYELSVLKGLDFTRYRPLYLLVETYWPDKISELLPPEYQQLEQMSPMDFLFGLRADAEK
;
A
#
# COMPACT_ATOMS: atom_id res chain seq x y z
N TYR A 1 12.99 -6.86 5.63
CA TYR A 1 12.50 -7.51 4.39
C TYR A 1 12.82 -6.62 3.21
N HIS A 2 13.32 -7.17 2.09
CA HIS A 2 13.63 -6.42 0.85
C HIS A 2 12.75 -6.96 -0.28
N CYS A 3 11.50 -6.52 -0.35
CA CYS A 3 10.50 -7.02 -1.29
C CYS A 3 9.41 -5.97 -1.55
N ALA A 4 8.72 -6.09 -2.68
CA ALA A 4 7.47 -5.38 -2.93
C ALA A 4 6.29 -6.19 -2.39
N LEU A 5 5.31 -5.48 -1.81
CA LEU A 5 4.08 -6.07 -1.32
C LEU A 5 3.04 -6.15 -2.43
N VAL A 6 2.57 -7.34 -2.76
CA VAL A 6 1.66 -7.60 -3.89
C VAL A 6 0.37 -8.28 -3.45
N ALA A 7 -0.61 -8.29 -4.36
CA ALA A 7 -1.86 -9.03 -4.21
C ALA A 7 -1.62 -10.55 -4.12
N ASP A 8 -2.59 -11.27 -3.58
CA ASP A 8 -2.58 -12.73 -3.47
C ASP A 8 -2.59 -13.45 -4.83
N ASP A 9 -3.22 -12.84 -5.83
CA ASP A 9 -3.30 -13.32 -7.21
C ASP A 9 -2.12 -12.89 -8.12
N TYR A 10 -1.12 -12.22 -7.55
CA TYR A 10 0.05 -11.77 -8.31
C TYR A 10 0.90 -12.95 -8.80
N ALA A 11 1.07 -13.05 -10.12
CA ALA A 11 1.62 -14.25 -10.76
C ALA A 11 3.16 -14.27 -10.83
N GLN A 12 3.81 -13.11 -10.81
CA GLN A 12 5.25 -12.98 -11.02
C GLN A 12 6.03 -13.13 -9.70
N LYS A 13 7.29 -13.55 -9.81
CA LYS A 13 8.20 -13.68 -8.65
C LYS A 13 8.83 -12.36 -8.23
N THR A 14 8.85 -11.38 -9.12
CA THR A 14 9.48 -10.08 -8.96
C THR A 14 8.54 -8.98 -9.39
N VAL A 15 8.76 -7.78 -8.83
CA VAL A 15 8.13 -6.53 -9.25
C VAL A 15 9.24 -5.62 -9.77
N THR A 16 9.03 -5.03 -10.95
CA THR A 16 9.89 -3.95 -11.45
C THR A 16 9.50 -2.66 -10.74
N MET A 17 10.47 -2.02 -10.08
CA MET A 17 10.31 -0.72 -9.45
C MET A 17 11.23 0.30 -10.10
N LYS A 18 10.78 1.54 -10.19
CA LYS A 18 11.56 2.67 -10.67
C LYS A 18 12.03 3.49 -9.47
N TYR A 19 13.34 3.59 -9.29
CA TYR A 19 13.94 4.25 -8.14
C TYR A 19 13.61 5.75 -8.13
N GLY A 20 13.02 6.19 -7.01
CA GLY A 20 12.60 7.57 -6.71
C GLY A 20 13.01 8.03 -5.31
N ASN A 21 13.91 7.31 -4.63
CA ASN A 21 14.17 7.46 -3.20
C ASN A 21 12.87 7.27 -2.39
N LEU A 22 12.42 8.27 -1.63
CA LEU A 22 11.17 8.21 -0.86
C LEU A 22 9.93 8.03 -1.75
N THR A 23 10.02 8.42 -3.04
CA THR A 23 8.89 8.35 -3.99
C THR A 23 9.13 7.28 -5.08
N SER A 24 9.71 6.15 -4.69
CA SER A 24 9.93 5.03 -5.62
C SER A 24 8.60 4.39 -5.99
N ILE A 25 8.39 4.10 -7.27
CA ILE A 25 7.10 3.59 -7.77
C ILE A 25 7.24 2.21 -8.39
N VAL A 26 6.15 1.44 -8.35
CA VAL A 26 6.02 0.21 -9.13
C VAL A 26 5.76 0.56 -10.60
N GLU A 27 6.40 -0.17 -11.52
CA GLU A 27 6.13 -0.02 -12.95
C GLU A 27 4.65 -0.29 -13.28
N GLY A 28 4.02 0.61 -14.04
CA GLY A 28 2.62 0.51 -14.41
C GLY A 28 1.65 1.01 -13.33
N VAL A 29 2.11 1.51 -12.17
CA VAL A 29 1.22 1.88 -11.04
C VAL A 29 0.17 2.91 -11.43
N TYR A 30 0.48 3.82 -12.37
CA TYR A 30 -0.45 4.84 -12.81
C TYR A 30 -1.30 4.45 -14.02
N ASN A 31 -0.97 3.33 -14.69
CA ASN A 31 -1.49 2.99 -16.02
C ASN A 31 -1.38 4.18 -17.02
N ASP A 32 -0.37 5.04 -16.82
CA ASP A 32 -0.09 6.24 -17.62
C ASP A 32 1.44 6.46 -17.60
N PRO A 33 2.15 6.06 -18.67
CA PRO A 33 3.60 6.22 -18.77
C PRO A 33 4.07 7.68 -18.66
N GLU A 34 3.25 8.64 -19.11
CA GLU A 34 3.61 10.05 -19.00
C GLU A 34 3.46 10.55 -17.56
N ARG A 35 2.49 10.03 -16.79
CA ARG A 35 2.39 10.31 -15.35
C ARG A 35 3.57 9.74 -14.58
N GLU A 36 3.99 8.51 -14.89
CA GLU A 36 5.19 7.90 -14.29
C GLU A 36 6.44 8.74 -14.56
N LYS A 37 6.63 9.13 -15.82
CA LYS A 37 7.74 10.02 -16.21
C LYS A 37 7.71 11.33 -15.44
N ARG A 38 6.53 11.97 -15.31
CA ARG A 38 6.37 13.21 -14.53
C ARG A 38 6.67 13.03 -13.05
N ALA A 39 6.29 11.90 -12.44
CA ALA A 39 6.56 11.63 -11.02
C ALA A 39 8.08 11.57 -10.77
N ILE A 40 8.82 10.85 -11.62
CA ILE A 40 10.27 10.74 -11.52
C ILE A 40 10.99 12.04 -11.86
N SER A 41 10.56 12.76 -12.90
CA SER A 41 11.13 14.07 -13.25
C SER A 41 11.04 15.05 -12.08
N LYS A 42 9.91 15.06 -11.35
CA LYS A 42 9.77 15.90 -10.15
C LYS A 42 10.78 15.55 -9.07
N ALA A 43 11.08 14.27 -8.85
CA ALA A 43 12.07 13.86 -7.86
C ALA A 43 13.49 14.32 -8.26
N LEU A 44 13.83 14.27 -9.55
CA LEU A 44 15.09 14.80 -10.10
C LEU A 44 15.16 16.33 -9.96
N GLU A 45 14.12 17.04 -10.39
CA GLU A 45 14.04 18.51 -10.34
C GLU A 45 14.11 19.06 -8.91
N ARG A 46 13.54 18.33 -7.95
CA ARG A 46 13.60 18.67 -6.52
C ARG A 46 14.93 18.32 -5.87
N GLY A 47 15.83 17.63 -6.58
CA GLY A 47 17.11 17.17 -6.05
C GLY A 47 16.98 16.07 -5.00
N TRP A 48 15.86 15.34 -4.98
CA TRP A 48 15.66 14.19 -4.08
C TRP A 48 16.45 12.96 -4.52
N ILE A 49 16.74 12.89 -5.82
CA ILE A 49 17.58 11.87 -6.45
C ILE A 49 18.47 12.55 -7.49
N GLU A 50 19.67 12.00 -7.68
CA GLU A 50 20.57 12.41 -8.78
C GLU A 50 20.28 11.65 -10.08
N LYS A 51 19.77 10.42 -9.96
CA LYS A 51 19.43 9.53 -11.07
C LYS A 51 18.29 8.60 -10.68
N THR A 52 17.59 8.13 -11.70
CA THR A 52 16.59 7.06 -11.60
C THR A 52 17.09 5.82 -12.36
N TYR A 53 16.63 4.64 -11.97
CA TYR A 53 16.92 3.37 -12.61
C TYR A 53 15.86 2.35 -12.22
N ASP A 54 15.74 1.29 -13.00
CA ASP A 54 14.82 0.20 -12.71
C ASP A 54 15.52 -0.88 -11.86
N ILE A 55 14.77 -1.45 -10.93
CA ILE A 55 15.22 -2.52 -10.05
C ILE A 55 14.13 -3.59 -9.96
N GLU A 56 14.51 -4.85 -10.11
CA GLU A 56 13.63 -5.97 -9.80
C GLU A 56 13.78 -6.35 -8.34
N VAL A 57 12.65 -6.39 -7.62
CA VAL A 57 12.61 -6.83 -6.22
C VAL A 57 11.69 -8.04 -6.08
N PRO A 58 11.95 -8.96 -5.12
CA PRO A 58 11.05 -10.07 -4.85
C PRO A 58 9.63 -9.60 -4.56
N ALA A 59 8.64 -10.30 -5.12
CA ALA A 59 7.23 -10.08 -4.85
C ALA A 59 6.79 -10.94 -3.64
N ARG A 60 6.13 -10.33 -2.66
CA ARG A 60 5.58 -11.02 -1.49
C ARG A 60 4.24 -10.46 -1.09
N THR A 61 3.34 -11.30 -0.57
CA THR A 61 2.11 -10.79 0.04
C THR A 61 2.41 -10.25 1.44
N LEU A 62 1.62 -9.27 1.90
CA LEU A 62 1.73 -8.78 3.27
C LEU A 62 1.48 -9.91 4.28
N THR A 63 0.50 -10.78 4.01
CA THR A 63 0.26 -12.01 4.78
C THR A 63 1.53 -12.83 4.95
N SER A 64 2.28 -13.09 3.87
CA SER A 64 3.50 -13.92 3.97
C SER A 64 4.56 -13.33 4.91
N ILE A 65 4.63 -11.99 5.01
CA ILE A 65 5.56 -11.30 5.90
C ILE A 65 5.07 -11.39 7.33
N LEU A 66 3.77 -11.14 7.55
CA LEU A 66 3.17 -11.22 8.87
C LEU A 66 3.18 -12.66 9.42
N ASP A 67 3.13 -13.66 8.55
CA ASP A 67 3.23 -15.08 8.90
C ASP A 67 4.57 -15.46 9.52
N GLU A 68 5.65 -14.77 9.12
CA GLU A 68 6.97 -14.96 9.72
C GLU A 68 7.15 -14.21 11.04
N ILE A 69 6.53 -13.03 11.14
CA ILE A 69 6.64 -12.18 12.33
C ILE A 69 5.71 -12.69 13.44
N THR A 70 4.54 -13.21 13.09
CA THR A 70 3.48 -13.68 13.99
C THR A 70 3.08 -12.64 15.06
N PRO A 71 2.69 -11.42 14.69
CA PRO A 71 2.27 -10.42 15.67
C PRO A 71 1.03 -10.92 16.43
N ALA A 72 1.02 -10.75 17.75
CA ALA A 72 -0.13 -11.11 18.58
C ALA A 72 -1.37 -10.25 18.27
N ARG A 73 -1.16 -8.97 17.94
CA ARG A 73 -2.18 -8.00 17.58
C ARG A 73 -1.55 -6.89 16.73
N ILE A 74 -2.33 -6.30 15.83
CA ILE A 74 -1.97 -5.08 15.11
C ILE A 74 -2.99 -4.00 15.49
N ASP A 75 -2.60 -3.08 16.36
CA ASP A 75 -3.46 -1.98 16.81
C ASP A 75 -3.62 -0.93 15.71
N LEU A 76 -2.52 -0.56 15.07
CA LEU A 76 -2.47 0.40 13.99
C LEU A 76 -1.58 -0.15 12.87
N PHE A 77 -2.08 -0.08 11.65
CA PHE A 77 -1.32 -0.34 10.43
C PHE A 77 -1.40 0.91 9.54
N SER A 78 -0.28 1.60 9.39
CA SER A 78 -0.15 2.76 8.50
C SER A 78 0.45 2.30 7.16
N LEU A 79 -0.17 2.72 6.07
CA LEU A 79 0.15 2.27 4.71
C LEU A 79 0.29 3.49 3.79
N ASP A 80 1.52 3.69 3.33
CA ASP A 80 1.93 4.65 2.31
C ASP A 80 2.97 3.94 1.43
N VAL A 81 2.56 3.61 0.20
CA VAL A 81 3.37 2.84 -0.76
C VAL A 81 3.26 3.42 -2.17
N GLU A 82 3.15 4.74 -2.26
CA GLU A 82 3.19 5.49 -3.52
C GLU A 82 2.20 4.98 -4.57
N HIS A 83 0.91 4.89 -4.20
CA HIS A 83 -0.22 4.50 -5.04
C HIS A 83 -0.38 2.98 -5.25
N TYR A 84 0.37 2.15 -4.52
CA TYR A 84 0.30 0.69 -4.60
C TYR A 84 -0.56 0.07 -3.49
N GLU A 85 -1.32 0.87 -2.73
CA GLU A 85 -1.99 0.47 -1.48
C GLU A 85 -3.02 -0.65 -1.72
N LEU A 86 -3.80 -0.54 -2.80
CA LEU A 86 -4.80 -1.56 -3.15
C LEU A 86 -4.17 -2.93 -3.38
N SER A 87 -3.00 -2.98 -4.03
CA SER A 87 -2.28 -4.24 -4.25
C SER A 87 -1.78 -4.82 -2.93
N VAL A 88 -1.26 -3.99 -2.04
CA VAL A 88 -0.80 -4.43 -0.71
C VAL A 88 -1.95 -5.00 0.12
N LEU A 89 -3.09 -4.30 0.16
CA LEU A 89 -4.26 -4.72 0.93
C LEU A 89 -4.89 -6.00 0.36
N LYS A 90 -4.89 -6.21 -0.96
CA LYS A 90 -5.31 -7.49 -1.57
C LYS A 90 -4.42 -8.66 -1.13
N GLY A 91 -3.16 -8.40 -0.80
CA GLY A 91 -2.23 -9.39 -0.26
C GLY A 91 -2.37 -9.65 1.24
N LEU A 92 -3.37 -9.07 1.92
CA LEU A 92 -3.57 -9.20 3.37
C LEU A 92 -4.76 -10.13 3.69
N ASP A 93 -4.50 -11.12 4.55
CA ASP A 93 -5.53 -11.94 5.16
C ASP A 93 -6.16 -11.19 6.35
N PHE A 94 -7.28 -10.52 6.06
CA PHE A 94 -8.06 -9.80 7.05
C PHE A 94 -8.79 -10.70 8.05
N THR A 95 -8.92 -12.00 7.79
CA THR A 95 -9.51 -12.93 8.77
C THR A 95 -8.52 -13.24 9.88
N ARG A 96 -7.22 -13.30 9.54
CA ARG A 96 -6.14 -13.66 10.45
C ARG A 96 -5.52 -12.47 11.16
N TYR A 97 -5.15 -11.41 10.42
CA TYR A 97 -4.36 -10.31 10.97
C TYR A 97 -5.20 -9.11 11.43
N ARG A 98 -6.32 -8.86 10.74
CA ARG A 98 -7.39 -7.92 11.10
C ARG A 98 -6.93 -6.70 11.93
N PRO A 99 -6.10 -5.79 11.38
CA PRO A 99 -5.63 -4.61 12.12
C PRO A 99 -6.78 -3.78 12.68
N LEU A 100 -6.72 -3.36 13.95
CA LEU A 100 -7.83 -2.60 14.55
C LEU A 100 -8.08 -1.28 13.81
N TYR A 101 -6.99 -0.58 13.47
CA TYR A 101 -7.00 0.65 12.69
C TYR A 101 -6.07 0.53 11.48
N LEU A 102 -6.53 1.07 10.34
CA LEU A 102 -5.80 1.17 9.08
C LEU A 102 -5.74 2.63 8.67
N LEU A 103 -4.55 3.22 8.66
CA LEU A 103 -4.33 4.55 8.11
C LEU A 103 -3.75 4.39 6.72
N VAL A 104 -4.50 4.77 5.69
CA VAL A 104 -4.11 4.57 4.29
C VAL A 104 -3.96 5.91 3.60
N GLU A 105 -2.78 6.17 3.03
CA GLU A 105 -2.57 7.28 2.10
C GLU A 105 -3.11 6.89 0.72
N THR A 106 -4.17 7.55 0.24
CA THR A 106 -4.75 7.23 -1.08
C THR A 106 -5.51 8.40 -1.71
N TYR A 107 -5.61 8.37 -3.04
CA TYR A 107 -6.52 9.21 -3.80
C TYR A 107 -7.91 8.59 -4.00
N TRP A 108 -8.09 7.33 -3.61
CA TRP A 108 -9.30 6.55 -3.88
C TRP A 108 -9.84 5.86 -2.62
N PRO A 109 -10.25 6.61 -1.58
CA PRO A 109 -10.77 6.03 -0.34
C PRO A 109 -11.99 5.14 -0.56
N ASP A 110 -12.81 5.43 -1.58
CA ASP A 110 -13.94 4.57 -1.96
C ASP A 110 -13.47 3.18 -2.42
N LYS A 111 -12.36 3.10 -3.16
CA LYS A 111 -11.80 1.81 -3.60
C LYS A 111 -11.18 1.02 -2.45
N ILE A 112 -10.61 1.70 -1.47
CA ILE A 112 -10.18 1.07 -0.23
C ILE A 112 -11.41 0.50 0.50
N SER A 113 -12.47 1.31 0.67
CA SER A 113 -13.71 0.89 1.33
C SER A 113 -14.38 -0.31 0.63
N GLU A 114 -14.42 -0.33 -0.71
CA GLU A 114 -14.94 -1.46 -1.50
C GLU A 114 -14.12 -2.75 -1.30
N LEU A 115 -12.81 -2.62 -1.10
CA LEU A 115 -11.89 -3.76 -0.94
C LEU A 115 -11.91 -4.34 0.49
N LEU A 116 -12.05 -3.48 1.49
CA LEU A 116 -11.97 -3.89 2.89
C LEU A 116 -13.17 -4.79 3.27
N PRO A 117 -13.01 -5.67 4.29
CA PRO A 117 -14.12 -6.44 4.82
C PRO A 117 -15.29 -5.54 5.26
N PRO A 118 -16.55 -6.00 5.18
CA PRO A 118 -17.73 -5.19 5.52
C PRO A 118 -17.75 -4.64 6.95
N GLU A 119 -16.97 -5.23 7.86
CA GLU A 119 -16.82 -4.74 9.23
C GLU A 119 -15.93 -3.51 9.33
N TYR A 120 -15.11 -3.18 8.33
CA TYR A 120 -14.37 -1.93 8.31
C TYR A 120 -15.23 -0.79 7.76
N GLN A 121 -15.04 0.40 8.34
CA GLN A 121 -15.59 1.64 7.82
C GLN A 121 -14.53 2.73 7.88
N GLN A 122 -14.65 3.73 7.01
CA GLN A 122 -13.90 4.97 7.17
C GLN A 122 -14.39 5.69 8.42
N LEU A 123 -13.46 5.96 9.35
CA LEU A 123 -13.71 6.63 10.62
C LEU A 123 -13.43 8.12 10.50
N GLU A 124 -12.30 8.49 9.90
CA GLU A 124 -11.84 9.89 9.83
C GLU A 124 -11.02 10.14 8.55
N GLN A 125 -10.99 11.40 8.12
CA GLN A 125 -10.03 11.89 7.14
C GLN A 125 -9.02 12.79 7.87
N MET A 126 -7.79 12.31 8.03
CA MET A 126 -6.75 13.00 8.80
C MET A 126 -6.00 14.06 7.98
N SER A 127 -5.93 13.85 6.66
CA SER A 127 -5.34 14.78 5.71
C SER A 127 -6.06 14.65 4.35
N PRO A 128 -5.73 15.48 3.33
CA PRO A 128 -6.30 15.31 1.99
C PRO A 128 -6.15 13.90 1.40
N MET A 129 -5.12 13.14 1.79
CA MET A 129 -4.86 11.79 1.29
C MET A 129 -4.88 10.72 2.40
N ASP A 130 -4.84 11.10 3.67
CA ASP A 130 -4.81 10.15 4.79
C ASP A 130 -6.22 9.84 5.30
N PHE A 131 -6.63 8.59 5.15
CA PHE A 131 -7.93 8.10 5.61
C PHE A 131 -7.75 7.01 6.66
N LEU A 132 -8.39 7.20 7.81
CA LEU A 132 -8.43 6.21 8.88
C LEU A 132 -9.65 5.32 8.68
N PHE A 133 -9.40 4.02 8.58
CA PHE A 133 -10.40 2.96 8.61
C PHE A 133 -10.27 2.19 9.92
N GLY A 134 -11.37 1.61 10.38
CA GLY A 134 -11.34 0.70 11.51
C GLY A 134 -12.60 -0.14 11.57
N LEU A 135 -12.56 -1.14 12.44
CA LEU A 135 -13.73 -1.98 12.68
C LEU A 135 -14.89 -1.10 13.16
N ARG A 136 -16.08 -1.32 12.61
CA ARG A 136 -17.33 -0.88 13.21
C ARG A 136 -17.28 -1.36 14.65
N ALA A 137 -17.30 -0.42 15.59
CA ALA A 137 -17.77 -0.78 16.91
C ALA A 137 -19.14 -1.39 16.65
N ASP A 138 -19.31 -2.68 16.99
CA ASP A 138 -20.64 -3.22 17.15
C ASP A 138 -21.36 -2.17 18.00
N ALA A 139 -22.42 -1.58 17.46
CA ALA A 139 -23.31 -0.78 18.28
C ALA A 139 -23.67 -1.70 19.43
N GLU A 140 -23.11 -1.42 20.61
CA GLU A 140 -23.24 -2.24 21.81
C GLU A 140 -24.70 -2.69 21.89
N LYS A 141 -24.91 -3.99 21.69
CA LYS A 141 -26.21 -4.63 21.93
C LYS A 141 -26.16 -5.26 23.31
#